data_AF-A0AAT9H9E4-F1
#
_entry.id   AF-A0AAT9H9E4-F1
#
_cell.length_a   1.000
_cell.length_b   1.000
_cell.length_c   1.000
_cell.angle_alpha   90.00
_cell.angle_beta   90.00
_cell.angle_gamma   90.00
#
_symmetry.space_group_name_H-M   'P 1'
#
loop_
_entity.id
_entity.type
_entity.pdbx_description
1 polymer ?
#
loop_
_entity_poly.entity_id
_entity_poly.type
_entity_poly.pdbx_seq_one_letter_code
_entity_poly.pdbx_strand_id
1 'polypeptide(L)'
;MPRGCDAWIVQREVQDITQYAELWLRDAGDHRGDEAEYRARYDAWLDEFEARKVKAVGFGWITLRKSGSAAASITVEEWPHPVEQPLGETVRAHFDRLDYLRTHDDAALLEARFALAAEVVQEQVGLPGAEDPEHVVLRQNRGMRRATRVDTIGAGFAGVCDGTMSAGRILDAIAQLLGEDPVLLRDRTPAQIRLLVEQGFLEPVG
;
A
#
# COMPACT_ATOMS: atom_id res chain seq x y z
N MET A 1 -5.46 -15.68 -11.05
CA MET A 1 -4.11 -15.16 -11.39
C MET A 1 -3.31 -16.24 -12.09
N PRO A 2 -2.51 -15.93 -13.12
CA PRO A 2 -1.58 -16.89 -13.72
C PRO A 2 -0.63 -17.46 -12.66
N ARG A 3 -0.30 -18.75 -12.74
CA ARG A 3 0.62 -19.39 -11.78
C ARG A 3 2.02 -18.77 -11.88
N GLY A 4 2.67 -18.58 -10.72
CA GLY A 4 4.03 -18.02 -10.63
C GLY A 4 4.12 -16.52 -10.89
N CYS A 5 3.00 -15.80 -10.79
CA CYS A 5 2.97 -14.34 -10.85
C CYS A 5 2.60 -13.74 -9.49
N ASP A 6 3.36 -12.72 -9.09
CA ASP A 6 2.93 -11.77 -8.08
C ASP A 6 1.92 -10.80 -8.72
N ALA A 7 0.97 -10.30 -7.92
CA ALA A 7 -0.09 -9.42 -8.37
C ALA A 7 -0.28 -8.26 -7.39
N TRP A 8 -0.37 -7.05 -7.93
CA TRP A 8 -0.79 -5.87 -7.19
C TRP A 8 -2.00 -5.23 -7.88
N ILE A 9 -3.16 -5.37 -7.22
CA ILE A 9 -4.47 -4.97 -7.72
C ILE A 9 -4.95 -3.81 -6.87
N VAL A 10 -5.10 -2.65 -7.49
CA VAL A 10 -5.52 -1.43 -6.80
C VAL A 10 -6.80 -0.93 -7.41
N GLN A 11 -7.89 -0.91 -6.64
CA GLN A 11 -9.15 -0.27 -7.00
C GLN A 11 -9.13 1.17 -6.53
N ARG A 12 -9.22 2.12 -7.45
CA ARG A 12 -9.22 3.57 -7.19
C ARG A 12 -10.62 4.15 -7.10
N GLU A 13 -11.57 3.57 -7.81
CA GLU A 13 -12.93 4.09 -7.91
C GLU A 13 -13.89 2.93 -8.12
N VAL A 14 -15.13 3.11 -7.68
CA VAL A 14 -16.23 2.18 -7.91
C VAL A 14 -17.41 2.98 -8.45
N GLN A 15 -17.95 2.53 -9.56
CA GLN A 15 -19.10 3.14 -10.22
C GLN A 15 -20.26 2.16 -10.26
N ASP A 16 -21.46 2.66 -9.98
CA ASP A 16 -22.68 1.88 -10.15
C ASP A 16 -22.92 1.54 -11.64
N ILE A 17 -23.61 0.42 -11.90
CA ILE A 17 -23.84 -0.11 -13.25
C ILE A 17 -24.62 0.86 -14.14
N THR A 18 -25.54 1.66 -13.59
CA THR A 18 -26.32 2.65 -14.35
C THR A 18 -25.41 3.76 -14.85
N GLN A 19 -24.64 4.34 -13.94
CA GLN A 19 -23.68 5.39 -14.26
C GLN A 19 -22.61 4.89 -15.24
N TYR A 20 -22.15 3.64 -15.08
CA TYR A 20 -21.16 3.04 -15.97
C TYR A 20 -21.72 2.90 -17.39
N ALA A 21 -22.94 2.38 -17.54
CA ALA A 21 -23.60 2.28 -18.84
C ALA A 21 -23.79 3.65 -19.49
N GLU A 22 -24.27 4.65 -18.75
CA GLU A 22 -24.43 6.03 -19.23
C GLU A 22 -23.11 6.64 -19.71
N LEU A 23 -22.02 6.43 -18.96
CA LEU A 23 -20.69 6.91 -19.32
C LEU A 23 -20.26 6.39 -20.69
N TRP A 24 -20.39 5.08 -20.92
CA TRP A 24 -19.96 4.45 -22.18
C TRP A 24 -20.89 4.78 -23.36
N LEU A 25 -22.20 4.83 -23.15
CA LEU A 25 -23.15 5.27 -24.19
C LEU A 25 -22.90 6.73 -24.57
N ARG A 26 -22.53 7.57 -23.59
CA ARG A 26 -22.16 8.96 -23.85
C ARG A 26 -20.87 9.05 -24.66
N ASP A 27 -19.85 8.29 -24.29
CA ASP A 27 -18.56 8.24 -25.01
C ASP A 27 -18.73 7.74 -26.45
N ALA A 28 -19.58 6.74 -26.67
CA ALA A 28 -19.95 6.23 -27.99
C ALA A 28 -20.78 7.22 -28.85
N GLY A 29 -21.32 8.28 -28.23
CA GLY A 29 -22.13 9.28 -28.92
C GLY A 29 -23.62 8.92 -29.06
N ASP A 30 -24.08 7.83 -28.45
CA ASP A 30 -25.45 7.32 -28.60
C ASP A 30 -26.51 8.32 -28.09
N HIS A 31 -26.14 9.16 -27.12
CA HIS A 31 -26.98 10.26 -26.61
C HIS A 31 -27.33 11.34 -27.66
N ARG A 32 -26.66 11.35 -28.83
CA ARG A 32 -26.93 12.30 -29.93
C ARG A 32 -27.87 11.73 -30.99
N GLY A 33 -28.15 10.44 -30.91
CA GLY A 33 -29.01 9.71 -31.85
C GLY A 33 -30.49 9.80 -31.48
N ASP A 34 -31.24 8.80 -31.93
CA ASP A 34 -32.63 8.64 -31.58
C ASP A 34 -32.80 8.24 -30.10
N GLU A 35 -33.77 8.84 -29.42
CA GLU A 35 -33.99 8.62 -27.98
C GLU A 35 -34.46 7.18 -27.68
N ALA A 36 -35.25 6.57 -28.56
CA ALA A 36 -35.71 5.21 -28.37
C ALA A 36 -34.56 4.21 -28.59
N GLU A 37 -33.68 4.46 -29.55
CA GLU A 37 -32.47 3.66 -29.73
C GLU A 37 -31.53 3.74 -28.52
N TYR A 38 -31.32 4.93 -27.97
CA TYR A 38 -30.54 5.12 -26.74
C TYR A 38 -31.09 4.30 -25.58
N ARG A 39 -32.41 4.39 -25.33
CA ARG A 39 -33.08 3.64 -24.24
C ARG A 39 -32.94 2.14 -24.43
N ALA A 40 -33.16 1.64 -25.65
CA ALA A 40 -33.01 0.22 -25.94
C ALA A 40 -31.58 -0.31 -25.68
N ARG A 41 -30.55 0.49 -26.03
CA ARG A 41 -29.16 0.13 -25.73
C ARG A 41 -28.88 0.16 -24.23
N TYR A 42 -29.38 1.18 -23.54
CA TYR A 42 -29.22 1.30 -22.09
C TYR A 42 -29.87 0.12 -21.35
N ASP A 43 -31.09 -0.26 -21.69
CA ASP A 43 -31.77 -1.42 -21.10
C ASP A 43 -30.99 -2.71 -21.37
N ALA A 44 -30.44 -2.90 -22.58
CA ALA A 44 -29.61 -4.06 -22.91
C ALA A 44 -28.33 -4.15 -22.06
N TRP A 45 -27.71 -3.00 -21.71
CA TRP A 45 -26.59 -2.96 -20.77
C TRP A 45 -27.01 -3.42 -19.37
N LEU A 46 -28.15 -2.93 -18.88
CA LEU A 46 -28.66 -3.29 -17.54
C LEU A 46 -29.05 -4.76 -17.46
N ASP A 47 -29.73 -5.30 -18.48
CA ASP A 47 -30.09 -6.71 -18.58
C ASP A 47 -28.84 -7.61 -18.52
N GLU A 48 -27.77 -7.22 -19.21
CA GLU A 48 -26.50 -7.97 -19.20
C GLU A 48 -25.82 -7.92 -17.82
N PHE A 49 -25.82 -6.76 -17.16
CA PHE A 49 -25.31 -6.64 -15.80
C PHE A 49 -26.12 -7.47 -14.81
N GLU A 50 -27.44 -7.48 -14.92
CA GLU A 50 -28.33 -8.30 -14.10
C GLU A 50 -28.08 -9.80 -14.34
N ALA A 51 -28.02 -10.24 -15.59
CA ALA A 51 -27.77 -11.63 -15.96
C ALA A 51 -26.44 -12.15 -15.38
N ARG A 52 -25.43 -11.29 -15.30
CA ARG A 52 -24.12 -11.58 -14.70
C ARG A 52 -24.01 -11.30 -13.22
N LYS A 53 -25.07 -10.77 -12.58
CA LYS A 53 -25.11 -10.35 -11.17
C LYS A 53 -24.04 -9.30 -10.84
N VAL A 54 -23.71 -8.44 -11.79
CA VAL A 54 -22.78 -7.32 -11.60
C VAL A 54 -23.51 -6.21 -10.85
N LYS A 55 -22.91 -5.75 -9.74
CA LYS A 55 -23.48 -4.67 -8.91
C LYS A 55 -22.80 -3.32 -9.12
N ALA A 56 -21.55 -3.34 -9.55
CA ALA A 56 -20.74 -2.16 -9.76
C ALA A 56 -19.52 -2.52 -10.61
N VAL A 57 -18.84 -1.51 -11.15
CA VAL A 57 -17.57 -1.65 -11.86
C VAL A 57 -16.49 -0.89 -11.11
N GLY A 58 -15.40 -1.59 -10.77
CA GLY A 58 -14.22 -1.00 -10.17
C GLY A 58 -13.23 -0.52 -11.24
N PHE A 59 -12.71 0.69 -11.07
CA PHE A 59 -11.63 1.25 -11.88
C PHE A 59 -10.34 1.31 -11.08
N GLY A 60 -9.21 1.15 -11.77
CA GLY A 60 -7.89 1.14 -11.15
C GLY A 60 -6.87 0.46 -12.04
N TRP A 61 -5.91 -0.23 -11.43
CA TRP A 61 -4.89 -0.96 -12.18
C TRP A 61 -4.61 -2.33 -11.58
N ILE A 62 -4.19 -3.24 -12.47
CA ILE A 62 -3.73 -4.57 -12.15
C ILE A 62 -2.32 -4.69 -12.69
N THR A 63 -1.35 -4.84 -11.81
CA THR A 63 0.03 -5.17 -12.22
C THR A 63 0.32 -6.63 -11.90
N LEU A 64 0.84 -7.35 -12.90
CA LEU A 64 1.29 -8.72 -12.75
C LEU A 64 2.79 -8.79 -13.06
N ARG A 65 3.55 -9.46 -12.19
CA ARG A 65 4.98 -9.73 -12.41
C ARG A 65 5.22 -11.22 -12.30
N LYS A 66 5.79 -11.82 -13.35
CA LYS A 66 6.22 -13.22 -13.30
C LYS A 66 7.44 -13.35 -12.39
N SER A 67 7.22 -13.75 -11.14
CA SER A 67 8.29 -13.93 -10.13
C SER A 67 8.88 -15.33 -10.15
N GLY A 68 8.14 -16.32 -10.66
CA GLY A 68 8.55 -17.74 -10.58
C GLY A 68 8.50 -18.31 -9.17
N SER A 69 8.02 -17.54 -8.19
CA SER A 69 7.87 -17.97 -6.80
C SER A 69 6.79 -19.05 -6.67
N ALA A 70 7.07 -20.06 -5.85
CA ALA A 70 6.08 -21.06 -5.46
C ALA A 70 4.95 -20.45 -4.61
N ALA A 71 5.26 -19.40 -3.84
CA ALA A 71 4.31 -18.59 -3.09
C ALA A 71 4.18 -17.21 -3.74
N ALA A 72 3.14 -17.03 -4.54
CA ALA A 72 2.82 -15.74 -5.16
C ALA A 72 2.34 -14.73 -4.11
N SER A 73 2.88 -13.51 -4.17
CA SER A 73 2.32 -12.38 -3.41
C SER A 73 1.15 -11.79 -4.18
N ILE A 74 -0.03 -11.72 -3.56
CA ILE A 74 -1.23 -11.15 -4.16
C ILE A 74 -1.77 -10.08 -3.22
N THR A 75 -1.55 -8.82 -3.57
CA THR A 75 -2.09 -7.66 -2.86
C THR A 75 -3.30 -7.15 -3.61
N VAL A 76 -4.44 -7.09 -2.91
CA VAL A 76 -5.68 -6.48 -3.41
C VAL A 76 -6.06 -5.38 -2.43
N GLU A 77 -6.14 -4.14 -2.91
CA GLU A 77 -6.47 -3.01 -2.06
C GLU A 77 -7.37 -2.00 -2.75
N GLU A 78 -8.13 -1.28 -1.93
CA GLU A 78 -8.86 -0.09 -2.34
C GLU A 78 -8.04 1.14 -1.96
N TRP A 79 -7.84 2.05 -2.91
CA TRP A 79 -7.06 3.25 -2.71
C TRP A 79 -7.73 4.45 -3.39
N PRO A 80 -8.84 4.99 -2.87
CA PRO A 80 -9.53 6.13 -3.47
C PRO A 80 -8.78 7.46 -3.30
N HIS A 81 -7.56 7.43 -2.75
CA HIS A 81 -6.77 8.62 -2.44
C HIS A 81 -5.87 9.05 -3.60
N PRO A 82 -5.45 10.32 -3.64
CA PRO A 82 -4.47 10.80 -4.61
C PRO A 82 -3.15 10.03 -4.53
N VAL A 83 -2.51 9.85 -5.69
CA VAL A 83 -1.19 9.23 -5.84
C VAL A 83 -0.29 10.15 -6.65
N GLU A 84 1.03 10.03 -6.51
CA GLU A 84 1.99 10.66 -7.40
C GLU A 84 1.98 9.99 -8.77
N GLN A 85 2.07 10.78 -9.85
CA GLN A 85 2.20 10.27 -11.21
C GLN A 85 3.51 10.76 -11.84
N PRO A 86 4.21 9.91 -12.62
CA PRO A 86 3.86 8.53 -12.99
C PRO A 86 4.20 7.49 -11.89
N LEU A 87 3.49 6.35 -11.88
CA LEU A 87 3.65 5.28 -10.87
C LEU A 87 4.62 4.15 -11.26
N GLY A 88 5.25 4.18 -12.43
CA GLY A 88 6.06 3.07 -12.93
C GLY A 88 7.17 2.62 -11.97
N GLU A 89 7.92 3.56 -11.41
CA GLU A 89 8.98 3.26 -10.44
C GLU A 89 8.41 2.80 -9.08
N THR A 90 7.26 3.34 -8.65
CA THR A 90 6.59 2.88 -7.43
C THR A 90 6.16 1.42 -7.54
N VAL A 91 5.67 1.03 -8.71
CA VAL A 91 5.27 -0.36 -9.01
C VAL A 91 6.49 -1.28 -9.03
N ARG A 92 7.59 -0.88 -9.67
CA ARG A 92 8.84 -1.65 -9.64
C ARG A 92 9.34 -1.83 -8.21
N ALA A 93 9.45 -0.74 -7.45
CA ALA A 93 9.94 -0.77 -6.08
C ALA A 93 9.07 -1.62 -5.15
N HIS A 94 7.74 -1.66 -5.34
CA HIS A 94 6.86 -2.57 -4.59
C HIS A 94 7.28 -4.03 -4.75
N PHE A 95 7.51 -4.44 -5.99
CA PHE A 95 7.91 -5.79 -6.33
C PHE A 95 9.33 -6.14 -5.85
N ASP A 96 10.25 -5.18 -5.88
CA ASP A 96 11.60 -5.36 -5.33
C ASP A 96 11.57 -5.57 -3.81
N ARG A 97 10.70 -4.83 -3.09
CA ARG A 97 10.51 -5.01 -1.64
C ARG A 97 9.86 -6.36 -1.32
N LEU A 98 8.93 -6.85 -2.14
CA LEU A 98 8.39 -8.19 -1.98
C LEU A 98 9.46 -9.28 -2.16
N ASP A 99 10.39 -9.12 -3.10
CA ASP A 99 11.50 -10.06 -3.28
C ASP A 99 12.45 -10.03 -2.08
N TYR A 100 12.81 -8.83 -1.62
CA TYR A 100 13.62 -8.66 -0.42
C TYR A 100 12.99 -9.37 0.78
N LEU A 101 11.72 -9.09 1.07
CA LEU A 101 11.01 -9.66 2.22
C LEU A 101 10.84 -11.17 2.12
N ARG A 102 10.80 -11.74 0.91
CA ARG A 102 10.70 -13.19 0.69
C ARG A 102 11.96 -13.93 1.13
N THR A 103 13.13 -13.30 1.03
CA THR A 103 14.42 -13.93 1.37
C THR A 103 14.97 -13.51 2.73
N HIS A 104 14.26 -12.67 3.47
CA HIS A 104 14.68 -12.18 4.79
C HIS A 104 13.66 -12.61 5.85
N ASP A 105 14.10 -13.53 6.71
CA ASP A 105 13.41 -13.84 7.95
C ASP A 105 13.65 -12.74 9.00
N ASP A 106 13.06 -12.90 10.18
CA ASP A 106 13.08 -11.87 11.20
C ASP A 106 14.50 -11.60 11.74
N ALA A 107 15.34 -12.64 11.85
CA ALA A 107 16.73 -12.48 12.22
C ALA A 107 17.51 -11.69 11.16
N ALA A 108 17.31 -12.01 9.88
CA ALA A 108 17.92 -11.27 8.77
C ALA A 108 17.43 -9.82 8.70
N LEU A 109 16.16 -9.55 9.02
CA LEU A 109 15.64 -8.18 9.13
C LEU A 109 16.30 -7.40 10.25
N LEU A 110 16.59 -8.03 11.39
CA LEU A 110 17.25 -7.38 12.52
C LEU A 110 18.73 -7.06 12.22
N GLU A 111 19.41 -7.87 11.41
CA GLU A 111 20.79 -7.61 10.98
C GLU A 111 20.88 -6.60 9.82
N ALA A 112 19.79 -6.41 9.09
CA ALA A 112 19.73 -5.47 7.97
C ALA A 112 19.76 -4.00 8.42
N ARG A 113 20.19 -3.13 7.50
CA ARG A 113 20.15 -1.67 7.63
C ARG A 113 19.01 -1.13 6.79
N PHE A 114 18.33 -0.12 7.29
CA PHE A 114 17.23 0.54 6.58
C PHE A 114 17.41 2.04 6.56
N ALA A 115 16.97 2.66 5.49
CA ALA A 115 16.79 4.10 5.37
C ALA A 115 15.29 4.42 5.33
N LEU A 116 14.89 5.53 5.97
CA LEU A 116 13.57 6.09 5.80
C LEU A 116 13.42 6.61 4.37
N ALA A 117 12.32 6.24 3.71
CA ALA A 117 12.02 6.72 2.37
C ALA A 117 11.93 8.26 2.35
N ALA A 118 12.33 8.86 1.22
CA ALA A 118 12.30 10.30 1.07
C ALA A 118 10.87 10.87 1.21
N GLU A 119 10.77 12.06 1.82
CA GLU A 119 9.51 12.79 1.98
C GLU A 119 8.42 12.03 2.75
N VAL A 120 8.84 11.20 3.72
CA VAL A 120 7.99 10.76 4.81
C VAL A 120 7.91 11.85 5.88
N VAL A 121 6.69 12.20 6.29
CA VAL A 121 6.43 13.12 7.40
C VAL A 121 5.77 12.38 8.55
N GLN A 122 6.03 12.83 9.78
CA GLN A 122 5.40 12.30 10.99
C GLN A 122 4.35 13.30 11.50
N GLU A 123 3.12 12.82 11.63
CA GLU A 123 2.00 13.53 12.25
C GLU A 123 1.79 12.94 13.65
N GLN A 124 1.66 13.81 14.66
CA GLN A 124 1.40 13.39 16.05
C GLN A 124 0.17 14.10 16.58
N VAL A 125 -0.70 13.35 17.25
CA VAL A 125 -1.88 13.86 17.96
C VAL A 125 -1.82 13.37 19.39
N GLY A 126 -1.98 14.29 20.34
CA GLY A 126 -1.99 13.99 21.77
C GLY A 126 -2.30 15.23 22.59
N LEU A 127 -2.54 15.02 23.89
CA LEU A 127 -2.78 16.12 24.82
C LEU A 127 -1.52 16.98 24.99
N PRO A 128 -1.63 18.32 25.03
CA PRO A 128 -0.50 19.18 25.34
C PRO A 128 0.14 18.81 26.69
N GLY A 129 1.45 18.53 26.67
CA GLY A 129 2.21 18.15 27.88
C GLY A 129 2.17 16.67 28.25
N ALA A 130 1.51 15.81 27.47
CA ALA A 130 1.64 14.37 27.61
C ALA A 130 3.05 13.90 27.20
N GLU A 131 3.55 12.86 27.89
CA GLU A 131 4.86 12.24 27.59
C GLU A 131 4.86 11.53 26.24
N ASP A 132 3.78 10.78 25.96
CA ASP A 132 3.55 10.09 24.70
C ASP A 132 2.34 10.65 23.94
N PRO A 133 2.41 10.71 22.59
CA PRO A 133 1.25 11.02 21.76
C PRO A 133 0.22 9.87 21.77
N GLU A 134 -1.06 10.20 21.61
CA GLU A 134 -2.14 9.20 21.46
C GLU A 134 -2.05 8.49 20.11
N HIS A 135 -1.63 9.23 19.08
CA HIS A 135 -1.51 8.74 17.72
C HIS A 135 -0.23 9.28 17.06
N VAL A 136 0.54 8.36 16.45
CA VAL A 136 1.61 8.72 15.51
C VAL A 136 1.28 8.14 14.14
N VAL A 137 1.37 8.96 13.10
CA VAL A 137 1.14 8.57 11.71
C VAL A 137 2.36 8.94 10.88
N LEU A 138 2.89 7.97 10.14
CA LEU A 138 3.87 8.22 9.09
C LEU A 138 3.11 8.40 7.77
N ARG A 139 3.38 9.49 7.05
CA ARG A 139 2.76 9.80 5.76
C ARG A 139 3.82 9.99 4.69
N GLN A 140 3.71 9.22 3.61
CA GLN A 140 4.49 9.44 2.39
C GLN A 140 3.88 10.57 1.58
N ASN A 141 4.70 11.45 1.02
CA ASN A 141 4.26 12.44 0.02
C ASN A 141 4.54 12.01 -1.43
N ARG A 142 5.26 10.89 -1.60
CA ARG A 142 5.63 10.28 -2.88
C ARG A 142 4.87 8.98 -3.15
N GLY A 143 4.89 8.53 -4.41
CA GLY A 143 4.31 7.27 -4.87
C GLY A 143 2.83 7.14 -4.51
N MET A 144 2.50 6.10 -3.74
CA MET A 144 1.11 5.85 -3.30
C MET A 144 0.59 6.85 -2.26
N ARG A 145 1.46 7.70 -1.70
CA ARG A 145 1.12 8.66 -0.64
C ARG A 145 0.45 8.02 0.58
N ARG A 146 0.97 6.86 1.00
CA ARG A 146 0.38 6.08 2.09
C ARG A 146 0.49 6.82 3.40
N ALA A 147 -0.44 6.54 4.29
CA ALA A 147 -0.32 6.84 5.69
C ALA A 147 -0.51 5.56 6.50
N THR A 148 0.36 5.35 7.49
CA THR A 148 0.26 4.21 8.41
C THR A 148 0.41 4.69 9.83
N ARG A 149 -0.41 4.13 10.73
CA ARG A 149 -0.30 4.38 12.16
C ARG A 149 0.87 3.57 12.69
N VAL A 150 1.70 4.20 13.50
CA VAL A 150 2.77 3.55 14.26
C VAL A 150 2.60 3.89 15.74
N ASP A 151 3.20 3.06 16.59
CA ASP A 151 3.42 3.37 17.99
C ASP A 151 4.70 4.22 18.16
N THR A 152 4.97 4.67 19.39
CA THR A 152 6.17 5.47 19.71
C THR A 152 7.46 4.76 19.27
N ILE A 153 7.51 3.43 19.41
CA ILE A 153 8.67 2.62 19.05
C ILE A 153 8.86 2.57 17.54
N GLY A 154 7.81 2.30 16.77
CA GLY A 154 7.87 2.31 15.31
C GLY A 154 8.21 3.68 14.73
N ALA A 155 7.68 4.75 15.33
CA ALA A 155 8.04 6.13 14.97
C ALA A 155 9.51 6.43 15.25
N GLY A 156 9.99 6.10 16.46
CA GLY A 156 11.39 6.26 16.84
C GLY A 156 12.32 5.44 15.96
N PHE A 157 11.96 4.19 15.69
CA PHE A 157 12.72 3.31 14.79
C PHE A 157 12.83 3.89 13.38
N ALA A 158 11.70 4.29 12.79
CA ALA A 158 11.67 4.89 11.46
C ALA A 158 12.47 6.21 11.40
N GLY A 159 12.40 7.04 12.45
CA GLY A 159 13.15 8.29 12.54
C GLY A 159 14.67 8.13 12.66
N VAL A 160 15.15 6.98 13.11
CA VAL A 160 16.59 6.66 13.25
C VAL A 160 17.13 5.87 12.04
N CYS A 161 16.26 5.35 11.18
CA CYS A 161 16.65 4.63 9.97
C CYS A 161 17.31 5.58 8.95
N ASP A 162 18.63 5.73 9.03
CA ASP A 162 19.46 6.51 8.11
C ASP A 162 20.41 5.64 7.27
N GLY A 163 20.29 4.32 7.37
CA GLY A 163 21.13 3.35 6.68
C GLY A 163 22.48 3.06 7.35
N THR A 164 22.81 3.65 8.49
CA THR A 164 24.13 3.49 9.14
C THR A 164 24.17 2.36 10.17
N MET A 165 23.05 2.10 10.86
CA MET A 165 22.93 1.09 11.91
C MET A 165 21.99 -0.05 11.50
N SER A 166 22.29 -1.26 11.98
CA SER A 166 21.34 -2.37 11.81
C SER A 166 20.10 -2.17 12.66
N ALA A 167 18.96 -2.70 12.19
CA ALA A 167 17.69 -2.60 12.88
C ALA A 167 17.78 -3.08 14.34
N GLY A 168 18.47 -4.18 14.59
CA GLY A 168 18.69 -4.73 15.93
C GLY A 168 19.48 -3.80 16.85
N ARG A 169 20.39 -2.97 16.34
CA ARG A 169 21.13 -1.97 17.14
C ARG A 169 20.28 -0.73 17.41
N ILE A 170 19.45 -0.33 16.45
CA ILE A 170 18.47 0.75 16.66
C ILE A 170 17.49 0.34 17.76
N LEU A 171 16.97 -0.89 17.72
CA LEU A 171 16.05 -1.42 18.73
C LEU A 171 16.69 -1.52 20.12
N ASP A 172 17.95 -1.93 20.22
CA ASP A 172 18.66 -1.92 21.51
C ASP A 172 18.76 -0.51 22.10
N ALA A 173 19.06 0.49 21.27
CA ALA A 173 19.16 1.87 21.71
C ALA A 173 17.80 2.41 22.16
N ILE A 174 16.73 2.11 21.42
CA ILE A 174 15.35 2.48 21.80
C ILE A 174 14.96 1.80 23.11
N ALA A 175 15.25 0.51 23.27
CA ALA A 175 14.96 -0.22 24.50
C ALA A 175 15.65 0.41 25.73
N GLN A 176 16.93 0.79 25.59
CA GLN A 176 17.66 1.48 26.65
C GLN A 176 17.06 2.84 26.99
N LEU A 177 16.62 3.61 25.98
CA LEU A 177 16.01 4.93 26.19
C LEU A 177 14.65 4.85 26.88
N LEU A 178 13.85 3.83 26.55
CA LEU A 178 12.50 3.64 27.09
C LEU A 178 12.46 2.78 28.37
N GLY A 179 13.60 2.19 28.77
CA GLY A 179 13.65 1.24 29.89
C GLY A 179 12.93 -0.08 29.63
N GLU A 180 12.81 -0.46 28.36
CA GLU A 180 12.15 -1.69 27.88
C GLU A 180 13.15 -2.85 27.76
N ASP A 181 12.66 -4.09 27.72
CA ASP A 181 13.50 -5.27 27.49
C ASP A 181 13.90 -5.35 25.99
N PRO A 182 15.21 -5.26 25.66
CA PRO A 182 15.67 -5.35 24.27
C PRO A 182 15.31 -6.67 23.59
N VAL A 183 15.23 -7.78 24.33
CA VAL A 183 14.87 -9.09 23.80
C VAL A 183 13.42 -9.10 23.35
N LEU A 184 12.51 -8.60 24.19
CA LEU A 184 11.09 -8.49 23.83
C LEU A 184 10.86 -7.56 22.65
N LEU A 185 11.63 -6.48 22.57
CA LEU A 185 11.53 -5.54 21.45
C LEU A 185 11.96 -6.17 20.12
N ARG A 186 13.08 -6.90 20.13
CA ARG A 186 13.57 -7.63 18.95
C ARG A 186 12.65 -8.75 18.50
N ASP A 187 11.91 -9.37 19.42
CA ASP A 187 10.97 -10.44 19.08
C ASP A 187 9.71 -9.89 18.36
N ARG A 188 9.19 -8.74 18.79
CA ARG A 188 7.91 -8.20 18.26
C ARG A 188 8.04 -7.25 17.06
N THR A 189 9.13 -6.48 16.97
CA THR A 189 9.26 -5.43 15.96
C THR A 189 9.50 -5.90 14.51
N PRO A 190 10.04 -7.10 14.21
CA PRO A 190 10.20 -7.58 12.82
C PRO A 190 8.91 -7.55 11.99
N ALA A 191 7.75 -7.82 12.61
CA ALA A 191 6.45 -7.71 11.94
C ALA A 191 6.16 -6.28 11.46
N GLN A 192 6.49 -5.27 12.28
CA GLN A 192 6.33 -3.86 11.93
C GLN A 192 7.35 -3.42 10.88
N ILE A 193 8.61 -3.87 10.98
CA ILE A 193 9.64 -3.62 9.96
C ILE A 193 9.16 -4.16 8.61
N ARG A 194 8.66 -5.39 8.56
CA ARG A 194 8.13 -6.02 7.35
C ARG A 194 7.01 -5.19 6.72
N LEU A 195 6.06 -4.73 7.53
CA LEU A 195 4.98 -3.86 7.07
C LEU A 195 5.51 -2.54 6.48
N LEU A 196 6.42 -1.87 7.18
CA LEU A 196 6.99 -0.59 6.75
C LEU A 196 7.83 -0.74 5.46
N VAL A 197 8.58 -1.84 5.32
CA VAL A 197 9.29 -2.18 4.09
C VAL A 197 8.31 -2.48 2.97
N GLU A 198 7.31 -3.35 3.18
CA GLU A 198 6.33 -3.70 2.15
C GLU A 198 5.61 -2.46 1.59
N GLN A 199 5.17 -1.58 2.48
CA GLN A 199 4.49 -0.32 2.15
C GLN A 199 5.43 0.78 1.62
N GLY A 200 6.75 0.57 1.68
CA GLY A 200 7.76 1.48 1.14
C GLY A 200 8.08 2.69 2.03
N PHE A 201 7.79 2.61 3.33
CA PHE A 201 8.27 3.60 4.30
C PHE A 201 9.76 3.39 4.62
N LEU A 202 10.22 2.14 4.58
CA LEU A 202 11.62 1.79 4.80
C LEU A 202 12.21 1.12 3.57
N GLU A 203 13.43 1.51 3.24
CA GLU A 203 14.22 1.01 2.12
C GLU A 203 15.41 0.22 2.66
N PRO A 204 15.58 -1.07 2.29
CA PRO A 204 16.78 -1.82 2.64
C PRO A 204 18.05 -1.17 2.08
N VAL A 205 19.09 -1.07 2.89
CA VAL A 205 20.41 -0.55 2.48
C VAL A 205 21.40 -1.70 2.39
N GLY A 206 21.94 -1.92 1.19
CA GLY A 206 23.02 -2.87 0.91
C GLY A 206 24.38 -2.28 1.24
#